data_AF-A0A3N2I951-F1
#
_entry.id   AF-A0A3N2I951-F1
#
_cell.length_a   1.000
_cell.length_b   1.000
_cell.length_c   1.000
_cell.angle_alpha   90.00
_cell.angle_beta   90.00
_cell.angle_gamma   90.00
#
_symmetry.space_group_name_H-M   'P 1'
#
loop_
_entity.id
_entity.type
_entity.pdbx_description
1 polymer ?
#
loop_
_entity_poly.entity_id
_entity_poly.type
_entity_poly.pdbx_seq_one_letter_code
_entity_poly.pdbx_strand_id
1 'polypeptide(L)'
;MRVEILHIDECPNWVEAGTRVEAALAELGRGDVEVTYRLLTDSAQAAVVPFAGSPTILLDGVDAFPSDGRTSELACRVYRTDTGFAGVPSAAQLIEAIQNHG
;
A
#
# COMPACT_ATOMS: atom_id res chain seq x y z
N MET A 1 9.64 -11.48 -4.42
CA MET A 1 8.72 -10.36 -4.23
C MET A 1 9.10 -9.65 -2.94
N ARG A 2 9.18 -8.32 -2.98
CA ARG A 2 9.36 -7.43 -1.83
C ARG A 2 8.10 -6.59 -1.68
N VAL A 3 7.61 -6.44 -0.44
CA VAL A 3 6.48 -5.56 -0.15
C VAL A 3 6.93 -4.37 0.70
N GLU A 4 6.52 -3.17 0.29
CA GLU A 4 6.84 -1.92 0.98
C GLU A 4 5.57 -1.06 1.09
N ILE A 5 5.29 -0.57 2.30
CA ILE A 5 4.19 0.35 2.57
C ILE A 5 4.76 1.74 2.81
N LEU A 6 4.50 2.64 1.86
CA LEU A 6 4.79 4.06 2.02
C LEU A 6 3.69 4.70 2.85
N HIS A 7 4.06 5.40 3.92
CA HIS A 7 3.09 6.04 4.80
C HIS A 7 3.55 7.40 5.31
N ILE A 8 2.61 8.15 5.88
CA ILE A 8 2.87 9.38 6.63
C ILE A 8 2.40 9.20 8.07
N ASP A 9 2.93 9.98 9.00
CA ASP A 9 2.59 9.88 10.42
C ASP A 9 1.13 10.30 10.71
N GLU A 10 0.63 11.26 9.93
CA GLU A 10 -0.73 11.82 10.10
C GLU A 10 -1.85 10.90 9.61
N CYS A 11 -1.53 9.76 8.98
CA CYS A 11 -2.53 8.86 8.42
C CYS A 11 -2.58 7.52 9.17
N PRO A 12 -3.61 7.21 9.98
CA PRO A 12 -3.62 6.03 10.85
C PRO A 12 -3.73 4.68 10.10
N ASN A 13 -4.08 4.72 8.82
CA ASN A 13 -4.44 3.55 8.02
C ASN A 13 -3.26 2.64 7.65
N TRP A 14 -2.01 3.07 7.84
CA TRP A 14 -0.84 2.30 7.41
C TRP A 14 -0.63 1.01 8.23
N VAL A 15 -0.97 1.03 9.52
CA VAL A 15 -0.88 -0.16 10.39
C VAL A 15 -1.85 -1.22 9.90
N GLU A 16 -3.10 -0.82 9.66
CA GLU A 16 -4.14 -1.73 9.18
C GLU A 16 -3.83 -2.26 7.77
N ALA A 17 -3.32 -1.42 6.87
CA ALA A 17 -2.86 -1.88 5.56
C ALA A 17 -1.77 -2.94 5.67
N GLY A 18 -0.80 -2.74 6.58
CA GLY A 18 0.23 -3.72 6.91
C GLY A 18 -0.33 -5.07 7.32
N THR A 19 -1.18 -5.08 8.36
CA THR A 19 -1.81 -6.31 8.84
C THR A 19 -2.61 -7.03 7.75
N ARG A 20 -3.33 -6.30 6.90
CA ARG A 20 -4.11 -6.91 5.80
C ARG A 20 -3.22 -7.48 4.71
N VAL A 21 -2.12 -6.82 4.38
CA VAL A 21 -1.13 -7.33 3.41
C VAL A 21 -0.48 -8.60 3.92
N GLU A 22 -0.06 -8.63 5.19
CA GLU A 22 0.52 -9.82 5.84
C GLU A 22 -0.47 -10.99 5.82
N ALA A 23 -1.74 -10.74 6.13
CA ALA A 23 -2.80 -11.74 6.06
C ALA A 23 -2.98 -12.28 4.63
N ALA A 24 -3.02 -11.41 3.63
CA ALA A 24 -3.14 -11.81 2.22
C ALA A 24 -1.93 -12.64 1.75
N LEU A 25 -0.71 -12.26 2.14
CA LEU A 25 0.51 -13.04 1.86
C LEU A 25 0.45 -14.44 2.49
N ALA A 26 0.02 -14.52 3.75
CA ALA A 26 -0.13 -15.80 4.45
C ALA A 26 -1.17 -16.70 3.76
N GLU A 27 -2.30 -16.15 3.34
CA GLU A 27 -3.36 -16.87 2.63
C GLU A 27 -2.88 -17.41 1.26
N LEU A 28 -1.97 -16.69 0.61
CA LEU A 28 -1.32 -17.09 -0.63
C LEU A 28 -0.13 -18.04 -0.45
N GLY A 29 0.17 -18.48 0.77
CA GLY A 29 1.32 -19.34 1.07
C GLY A 29 2.68 -18.64 0.93
N ARG A 30 2.71 -17.30 0.99
CA ARG A 30 3.88 -16.42 0.85
C ARG A 30 4.23 -15.73 2.18
N GLY A 31 4.02 -16.42 3.30
CA GLY A 31 4.27 -15.88 4.65
C GLY A 31 5.75 -15.61 4.96
N ASP A 32 6.66 -15.99 4.06
CA ASP A 32 8.08 -15.67 4.11
C ASP A 32 8.43 -14.28 3.55
N VAL A 33 7.49 -13.63 2.85
CA VAL A 33 7.68 -12.28 2.29
C VAL A 33 7.57 -11.23 3.39
N GLU A 34 8.64 -10.49 3.61
CA GLU A 34 8.68 -9.39 4.58
C GLU A 34 7.92 -8.15 4.06
N VAL A 35 7.07 -7.57 4.92
CA VAL A 35 6.41 -6.29 4.71
C VAL A 35 7.21 -5.20 5.40
N THR A 36 7.79 -4.30 4.60
CA THR A 36 8.58 -3.17 5.10
C THR A 36 7.75 -1.89 5.11
N TYR A 37 8.08 -0.96 6.01
CA TYR A 37 7.38 0.30 6.16
C TYR A 37 8.35 1.45 5.94
N ARG A 38 7.93 2.45 5.16
CA ARG A 38 8.69 3.67 4.90
C ARG A 38 7.87 4.89 5.24
N LEU A 39 8.27 5.57 6.31
CA LEU A 39 7.73 6.86 6.68
C LEU A 39 8.24 7.94 5.72
N LEU A 40 7.31 8.72 5.17
CA LEU A 40 7.57 9.91 4.37
C LEU A 40 7.22 11.13 5.22
N THR A 41 8.21 12.00 5.47
CA THR A 41 8.04 13.17 6.35
C THR A 41 7.91 14.49 5.60
N ASP A 42 8.20 14.50 4.30
CA ASP A 42 8.15 15.69 3.46
C ASP A 42 7.84 15.34 1.99
N SER A 43 7.43 16.35 1.24
CA SER A 43 7.07 16.20 -0.18
C SER A 43 8.24 15.82 -1.07
N ALA A 44 9.48 16.13 -0.69
CA ALA A 44 10.66 15.75 -1.48
C ALA A 44 10.89 14.23 -1.43
N GLN A 45 10.66 13.61 -0.27
CA GLN A 45 10.66 12.15 -0.14
C GLN A 45 9.53 11.49 -0.94
N ALA A 46 8.31 12.06 -0.89
CA ALA A 46 7.17 11.56 -1.64
C ALA A 46 7.37 11.65 -3.17
N ALA A 47 8.01 12.72 -3.64
CA ALA A 47 8.23 12.96 -5.07
C ALA A 47 9.17 11.94 -5.76
N VAL A 48 10.06 11.29 -5.00
CA VAL A 48 11.07 10.36 -5.54
C VAL A 48 10.67 8.89 -5.44
N VAL A 49 9.48 8.60 -4.92
CA VAL A 49 8.93 7.24 -4.82
C VAL A 49 7.57 7.16 -5.52
N PRO A 50 7.00 5.96 -5.73
CA PRO A 50 5.68 5.79 -6.36
C PRO A 50 4.51 6.17 -5.43
N PHE A 51 4.65 7.23 -4.62
CA PHE A 51 3.63 7.59 -3.64
C PHE A 51 2.35 8.10 -4.32
N ALA A 52 1.22 7.59 -3.87
CA ALA A 52 -0.12 7.99 -4.30
C ALA A 52 -1.00 8.40 -3.09
N GLY A 53 -0.38 8.70 -1.95
CA GLY A 53 -1.02 8.93 -0.66
C GLY A 53 -0.80 7.75 0.31
N SER A 54 -0.96 8.01 1.61
CA SER A 54 -0.74 7.03 2.66
C SER A 54 -2.01 6.21 2.94
N PRO A 55 -1.93 4.88 3.05
CA PRO A 55 -0.80 4.04 2.68
C PRO A 55 -0.73 3.87 1.17
N THR A 56 0.48 3.79 0.59
CA THR A 56 0.72 3.25 -0.76
C THR A 56 1.41 1.90 -0.60
N ILE A 57 0.87 0.86 -1.24
CA ILE A 57 1.39 -0.51 -1.14
C ILE A 57 2.17 -0.82 -2.41
N LEU A 58 3.48 -1.03 -2.27
CA LEU A 58 4.37 -1.36 -3.37
C LEU A 58 4.67 -2.86 -3.38
N LEU A 59 4.50 -3.48 -4.54
CA LEU A 59 4.99 -4.83 -4.85
C LEU A 59 6.17 -4.68 -5.80
N ASP A 60 7.35 -5.12 -5.38
CA ASP A 60 8.62 -4.98 -6.11
C ASP A 60 8.89 -3.54 -6.63
N GLY A 61 8.45 -2.54 -5.86
CA GLY A 61 8.60 -1.12 -6.19
C GLY A 61 7.53 -0.54 -7.13
N VAL A 62 6.50 -1.31 -7.47
CA VAL A 62 5.36 -0.88 -8.29
C VAL A 62 4.13 -0.76 -7.39
N ASP A 63 3.37 0.33 -7.51
CA ASP A 63 2.11 0.50 -6.77
C ASP A 63 1.11 -0.60 -7.16
N ALA A 64 0.61 -1.31 -6.16
CA ALA A 64 -0.37 -2.39 -6.31
C ALA A 64 -1.74 -1.88 -6.82
N PHE A 65 -2.03 -0.59 -6.62
CA PHE A 65 -3.33 0.02 -6.92
C PHE A 65 -3.19 1.26 -7.81
N PRO A 66 -2.58 1.17 -9.01
CA PRO A 66 -2.21 2.35 -9.78
C PRO A 66 -3.38 3.32 -9.99
N SER A 67 -3.18 4.57 -9.57
CA SER A 67 -4.07 5.70 -9.86
C SER A 67 -3.56 6.53 -11.03
N ASP A 68 -4.37 7.47 -11.52
CA ASP A 68 -4.04 8.39 -12.63
C ASP A 68 -2.83 9.32 -12.36
N GLY A 69 -2.23 9.25 -11.17
CA GLY A 69 -1.01 10.00 -10.85
C GLY A 69 -0.36 9.58 -9.55
N ARG A 70 0.98 9.76 -9.52
CA ARG A 70 1.76 9.89 -8.28
C ARG A 70 1.53 11.27 -7.70
N THR A 71 1.62 11.41 -6.38
CA THR A 71 1.55 12.69 -5.69
C THR A 71 2.76 12.91 -4.80
N SER A 72 3.16 14.16 -4.64
CA SER A 72 4.14 14.59 -3.63
C SER A 72 3.46 15.19 -2.39
N GLU A 73 2.13 15.29 -2.39
CA GLU A 73 1.37 15.79 -1.25
C GLU A 73 1.28 14.69 -0.18
N LEU A 74 1.62 15.05 1.07
CA LEU A 74 1.47 14.15 2.22
C LEU A 74 0.00 14.08 2.63
N ALA A 75 -0.75 13.22 1.95
CA ALA A 75 -2.17 13.03 2.19
C ALA A 75 -2.49 11.55 2.40
N CYS A 76 -3.63 11.27 3.06
CA CYS A 76 -4.18 9.92 3.07
C CYS A 76 -4.70 9.53 1.68
N ARG A 77 -4.44 8.29 1.29
CA ARG A 77 -5.01 7.67 0.10
C ARG A 77 -6.39 7.13 0.40
N VAL A 78 -7.26 7.24 -0.60
CA VAL A 78 -8.59 6.65 -0.57
C VAL A 78 -8.64 5.51 -1.58
N TYR A 79 -9.07 4.35 -1.12
CA TYR A 79 -9.28 3.15 -1.90
C TYR A 79 -10.76 2.95 -2.17
N ARG A 80 -11.09 2.54 -3.40
CA ARG A 80 -12.44 2.10 -3.74
C ARG A 80 -12.54 0.61 -3.46
N THR A 81 -13.42 0.22 -2.55
CA THR A 81 -13.75 -1.16 -2.21
C THR A 81 -15.16 -1.50 -2.72
N ASP A 82 -15.55 -2.75 -2.52
CA ASP A 82 -16.89 -3.28 -2.73
C ASP A 82 -17.95 -2.64 -1.81
N THR A 83 -17.54 -2.19 -0.63
CA THR A 83 -18.42 -1.57 0.38
C THR A 83 -18.42 -0.04 0.36
N GLY A 84 -17.59 0.58 -0.48
CA GLY A 84 -17.51 2.03 -0.63
C GLY A 84 -16.08 2.55 -0.67
N PHE A 85 -15.85 3.75 -0.16
CA PHE A 85 -14.49 4.29 -0.03
C PHE A 85 -13.92 3.95 1.33
N ALA A 86 -12.66 3.54 1.37
CA ALA A 86 -11.94 3.19 2.60
C ALA A 86 -10.50 3.71 2.57
N GLY A 87 -9.89 3.84 3.75
CA GLY A 87 -8.48 4.22 3.89
C GLY A 87 -7.49 3.08 3.58
N VAL A 88 -8.01 1.88 3.34
CA VAL A 88 -7.24 0.66 3.07
C VAL A 88 -7.98 -0.20 2.03
N PRO A 89 -7.27 -0.94 1.15
CA PRO A 89 -7.91 -1.88 0.23
C PRO A 89 -8.61 -3.02 0.96
N SER A 90 -9.56 -3.69 0.30
CA SER A 90 -10.16 -4.92 0.83
C SER A 90 -9.17 -6.09 0.79
N ALA A 91 -9.41 -7.11 1.61
CA ALA A 91 -8.56 -8.32 1.60
C ALA A 91 -8.53 -8.98 0.21
N ALA A 92 -9.69 -9.11 -0.45
CA ALA A 92 -9.79 -9.68 -1.79
C ALA A 92 -8.97 -8.90 -2.82
N GLN A 93 -8.98 -7.57 -2.75
CA GLN A 93 -8.18 -6.70 -3.62
C GLN A 93 -6.67 -6.88 -3.41
N LEU A 94 -6.23 -7.06 -2.16
CA LEU A 94 -4.83 -7.32 -1.84
C LEU A 94 -4.39 -8.68 -2.38
N ILE A 95 -5.20 -9.72 -2.16
CA ILE A 95 -4.95 -11.07 -2.67
C ILE A 95 -4.81 -11.03 -4.20
N GLU A 96 -5.76 -10.41 -4.89
CA GLU A 96 -5.75 -10.26 -6.35
C GLU A 96 -4.50 -9.49 -6.82
N ALA A 97 -4.17 -8.36 -6.20
CA ALA A 97 -3.00 -7.57 -6.57
C ALA A 97 -1.70 -8.36 -6.41
N ILE A 98 -1.54 -9.10 -5.30
CA ILE A 98 -0.36 -9.93 -5.04
C ILE A 98 -0.29 -11.12 -6.01
N GLN A 99 -1.42 -11.77 -6.29
CA GLN A 99 -1.48 -12.89 -7.26
C GLN A 99 -1.10 -12.43 -8.67
N ASN A 100 -1.56 -11.26 -9.09
CA ASN A 100 -1.30 -10.70 -10.41
C ASN A 100 0.13 -10.14 -10.55
N HIS A 101 0.85 -9.97 -9.44
CA HIS A 101 2.23 -9.49 -9.41
C HIS A 101 3.26 -10.64 -9.33
N GLY A 102 2.98 -11.73 -10.05
CA GLY A 102 3.77 -12.97 -10.08
C GLY A 102 4.71 -13.11 -11.26
#